data_AF-A0AAJ2NBH4-F1
#
_entry.id   AF-A0AAJ2NBH4-F1
#
_cell.length_a   1.000
_cell.length_b   1.000
_cell.length_c   1.000
_cell.angle_alpha   90.00
_cell.angle_beta   90.00
_cell.angle_gamma   90.00
#
_symmetry.space_group_name_H-M   'P 1'
#
loop_
_entity.id
_entity.type
_entity.pdbx_description
1 polymer ?
#
loop_
_entity_poly.entity_id
_entity_poly.type
_entity_poly.pdbx_seq_one_letter_code
_entity_poly.pdbx_strand_id
1 'polypeptide(L)'
;MHIITQIDRMERMSDYLRGEAVRSLDLLRQIDGTIEALVLIRRQMDGFNELVGSLIKQVHAQASGTYTEDELIPSLEQSQDVLKRLHADFEMRHKCAKDAPELKSEDGVEDAYGEVIESLLRYSDSLERLKWSVLEHNADMEGHQEPHLLTTDKDIDDLFDNL
;
A
#
# COMPACT_ATOMS: atom_id res chain seq x y z
N MET A 1 49.45 17.22 42.06
CA MET A 1 48.45 16.13 42.12
C MET A 1 47.34 16.40 41.09
N HIS A 2 47.67 16.44 39.78
CA HIS A 2 46.76 16.89 38.71
C HIS A 2 46.82 16.06 37.42
N ILE A 3 47.57 14.95 37.40
CA ILE A 3 47.80 14.14 36.19
C ILE A 3 46.83 12.95 36.11
N ILE A 4 46.27 12.50 37.25
CA ILE A 4 45.42 11.30 37.34
C ILE A 4 44.01 11.54 36.77
N THR A 5 43.52 12.79 36.72
CA THR A 5 42.18 13.12 36.22
C THR A 5 42.07 13.25 34.69
N GLN A 6 43.19 13.49 33.99
CA GLN A 6 43.19 13.68 32.53
C GLN A 6 43.23 12.35 31.77
N ILE A 7 43.98 11.38 32.30
CA ILE A 7 44.12 10.03 31.72
C ILE A 7 42.78 9.28 31.79
N ASP A 8 42.13 9.31 32.95
CA ASP A 8 40.81 8.68 33.19
C ASP A 8 39.70 9.33 32.32
N ARG A 9 39.83 10.64 32.01
CA ARG A 9 38.91 11.33 31.10
C ARG A 9 39.16 10.97 29.64
N MET A 10 40.41 10.76 29.23
CA MET A 10 40.76 10.32 27.87
C MET A 10 40.42 8.85 27.63
N GLU A 11 40.61 7.96 28.60
CA GLU A 11 40.18 6.56 28.52
C GLU A 11 38.66 6.46 28.38
N ARG A 12 37.90 7.17 29.23
CA ARG A 12 36.43 7.20 29.09
C ARG A 12 35.96 7.80 27.78
N MET A 13 36.63 8.83 27.26
CA MET A 13 36.27 9.42 25.97
C MET A 13 36.68 8.52 24.79
N SER A 14 37.78 7.80 24.90
CA SER A 14 38.20 6.75 23.95
C SER A 14 37.23 5.57 23.97
N ASP A 15 36.74 5.15 25.13
CA ASP A 15 35.74 4.10 25.27
C ASP A 15 34.34 4.56 24.83
N TYR A 16 34.00 5.84 25.03
CA TYR A 16 32.80 6.45 24.48
C TYR A 16 32.86 6.52 22.95
N LEU A 17 33.99 6.95 22.41
CA LEU A 17 34.25 6.99 20.96
C LEU A 17 34.33 5.58 20.36
N ARG A 18 34.90 4.59 21.05
CA ARG A 18 34.90 3.18 20.62
C ARG A 18 33.53 2.53 20.76
N GLY A 19 32.75 2.90 21.78
CA GLY A 19 31.38 2.45 22.00
C GLY A 19 30.39 3.00 20.98
N GLU A 20 30.59 4.24 20.50
CA GLU A 20 29.83 4.81 19.38
C GLU A 20 30.32 4.34 18.01
N ALA A 21 31.62 4.01 17.86
CA ALA A 21 32.25 3.80 16.55
C ALA A 21 32.43 2.33 16.10
N VAL A 22 31.97 1.33 16.85
CA VAL A 22 32.06 -0.07 16.39
C VAL A 22 30.69 -0.72 16.34
N ARG A 23 29.82 -0.18 15.47
CA ARG A 23 28.70 -0.97 14.94
C ARG A 23 29.28 -2.10 14.09
N SER A 24 28.72 -3.30 14.21
CA SER A 24 29.21 -4.44 13.42
C SER A 24 28.98 -4.14 11.93
N LEU A 25 29.98 -4.43 11.10
CA LEU A 25 29.84 -4.31 9.64
C LEU A 25 28.68 -5.17 9.11
N ASP A 26 28.38 -6.28 9.79
CA ASP A 26 27.23 -7.12 9.48
C ASP A 26 25.89 -6.42 9.73
N LEU A 27 25.75 -5.66 10.82
CA LEU A 27 24.54 -4.89 11.09
C LEU A 27 24.35 -3.82 10.02
N LEU A 28 25.40 -3.05 9.70
CA LEU A 28 25.34 -2.02 8.65
C LEU A 28 24.93 -2.61 7.30
N ARG A 29 25.52 -3.76 6.93
CA ARG A 29 25.15 -4.48 5.70
C ARG A 29 23.69 -4.97 5.71
N GLN A 30 23.18 -5.40 6.86
CA GLN A 30 21.77 -5.80 7.00
C GLN A 30 20.83 -4.61 6.90
N ILE A 31 21.20 -3.46 7.46
CA ILE A 31 20.46 -2.20 7.33
C ILE A 31 20.35 -1.82 5.86
N ASP A 32 21.49 -1.73 5.15
CA ASP A 32 21.52 -1.37 3.72
C ASP A 32 20.67 -2.34 2.89
N GLY A 33 20.84 -3.66 3.08
CA GLY A 33 20.06 -4.67 2.36
C GLY A 33 18.56 -4.61 2.66
N THR A 34 18.19 -4.25 3.90
CA THR A 34 16.78 -4.05 4.27
C THR A 34 16.20 -2.83 3.58
N ILE A 35 16.92 -1.71 3.56
CA ILE A 35 16.49 -0.48 2.90
C ILE A 35 16.35 -0.70 1.40
N GLU A 36 17.32 -1.35 0.75
CA GLU A 36 17.24 -1.67 -0.68
C GLU A 36 16.01 -2.52 -1.02
N ALA A 37 15.73 -3.54 -0.20
CA ALA A 37 14.55 -4.37 -0.36
C ALA A 37 13.24 -3.58 -0.19
N LEU A 38 13.16 -2.70 0.82
CA LEU A 38 11.99 -1.84 1.04
C LEU A 38 11.79 -0.85 -0.11
N VAL A 39 12.86 -0.23 -0.61
CA VAL A 39 12.81 0.67 -1.77
C VAL A 39 12.32 -0.06 -3.01
N LEU A 40 12.76 -1.30 -3.23
CA LEU A 40 12.28 -2.11 -4.36
C LEU A 40 10.79 -2.38 -4.24
N ILE A 41 10.32 -2.77 -3.05
CA ILE A 41 8.90 -3.05 -2.78
C ILE A 41 8.06 -1.79 -2.99
N ARG A 42 8.50 -0.65 -2.44
CA ARG A 42 7.84 0.66 -2.64
C ARG A 42 7.69 0.98 -4.13
N ARG A 43 8.79 0.88 -4.89
CA ARG A 43 8.76 1.13 -6.35
C ARG A 43 7.81 0.20 -7.09
N GLN A 44 7.71 -1.05 -6.66
CA GLN A 44 6.78 -2.01 -7.26
C GLN A 44 5.33 -1.62 -6.98
N MET A 45 5.00 -1.24 -5.74
CA MET A 45 3.66 -0.77 -5.37
C MET A 45 3.28 0.53 -6.08
N ASP A 46 4.22 1.48 -6.18
CA ASP A 46 4.04 2.71 -6.96
C ASP A 46 3.75 2.40 -8.44
N GLY A 47 4.51 1.48 -9.04
CA GLY A 47 4.30 1.04 -10.41
C GLY A 47 2.93 0.37 -10.61
N PHE A 48 2.47 -0.46 -9.68
CA PHE A 48 1.13 -1.04 -9.74
C PHE A 48 0.04 0.03 -9.60
N ASN A 49 0.22 1.00 -8.72
CA ASN A 49 -0.69 2.12 -8.57
C ASN A 49 -0.80 2.96 -9.87
N GLU A 50 0.31 3.21 -10.57
CA GLU A 50 0.31 3.89 -11.86
C GLU A 50 -0.42 3.08 -12.95
N LEU A 51 -0.22 1.76 -12.97
CA LEU A 51 -0.92 0.86 -13.89
C LEU A 51 -2.43 0.89 -13.65
N VAL A 52 -2.87 0.82 -12.39
CA VAL A 52 -4.29 0.94 -12.03
C VAL A 52 -4.85 2.31 -12.43
N GLY A 53 -4.10 3.38 -12.20
CA GLY A 53 -4.47 4.72 -12.66
C GLY A 53 -4.63 4.81 -14.19
N SER A 54 -3.85 4.02 -14.94
CA SER A 54 -4.01 3.91 -16.40
C SER A 54 -5.23 3.08 -16.80
N LEU A 55 -5.54 2.01 -16.07
CA LEU A 55 -6.74 1.21 -16.27
C LEU A 55 -8.01 2.03 -16.01
N ILE A 56 -8.05 2.82 -14.94
CA ILE A 56 -9.18 3.73 -14.65
C ILE A 56 -9.45 4.65 -15.83
N LYS A 57 -8.39 5.24 -16.43
CA LYS A 57 -8.55 6.10 -17.61
C LYS A 57 -9.09 5.34 -18.82
N GLN A 58 -8.71 4.08 -19.00
CA GLN A 58 -9.23 3.23 -20.07
C GLN A 58 -10.70 2.90 -19.84
N VAL A 59 -11.10 2.61 -18.59
CA VAL A 59 -12.51 2.40 -18.22
C VAL A 59 -13.35 3.61 -18.62
N HIS A 60 -12.96 4.82 -18.20
CA HIS A 60 -13.70 6.04 -18.54
C HIS A 60 -13.64 6.43 -20.03
N ALA A 61 -12.64 5.97 -20.78
CA ALA A 61 -12.52 6.24 -22.21
C ALA A 61 -13.33 5.25 -23.08
N GLN A 62 -13.77 4.14 -22.50
CA GLN A 62 -14.56 3.14 -23.19
C GLN A 62 -15.94 3.71 -23.50
N ALA A 63 -16.31 3.77 -24.78
CA ALA A 63 -17.57 4.40 -25.20
C ALA A 63 -18.76 3.43 -25.24
N SER A 64 -18.50 2.12 -25.19
CA SER A 64 -19.54 1.09 -25.30
C SER A 64 -19.14 -0.24 -24.67
N GLY A 65 -20.14 -1.02 -24.29
CA GLY A 65 -19.98 -2.33 -23.66
C GLY A 65 -19.75 -2.24 -22.16
N THR A 66 -20.06 -3.34 -21.48
CA THR A 66 -19.88 -3.49 -20.03
C THR A 66 -18.69 -4.41 -19.73
N TYR A 67 -18.13 -4.26 -18.54
CA TYR A 67 -17.14 -5.17 -17.98
C TYR A 67 -17.86 -6.29 -17.21
N THR A 68 -17.29 -7.50 -17.24
CA THR A 68 -17.83 -8.64 -16.49
C THR A 68 -17.54 -8.49 -14.99
N GLU A 69 -18.53 -8.08 -14.23
CA GLU A 69 -18.40 -7.83 -12.78
C GLU A 69 -18.13 -9.10 -11.97
N ASP A 70 -18.76 -10.22 -12.36
CA ASP A 70 -18.72 -11.50 -11.64
C ASP A 70 -17.31 -12.05 -11.42
N GLU A 71 -16.38 -11.73 -12.32
CA GLU A 71 -14.97 -12.13 -12.20
C GLU A 71 -14.07 -10.97 -11.76
N LEU A 72 -14.35 -9.77 -12.24
CA LEU A 72 -13.49 -8.61 -12.02
C LEU A 72 -13.58 -8.09 -10.59
N ILE A 73 -14.79 -7.92 -10.05
CA ILE A 73 -14.97 -7.35 -8.71
C ILE A 73 -14.38 -8.27 -7.63
N PRO A 74 -14.66 -9.59 -7.62
CA PRO A 74 -14.03 -10.50 -6.64
C PRO A 74 -12.51 -10.54 -6.73
N SER A 75 -11.95 -10.41 -7.94
CA SER A 75 -10.48 -10.37 -8.15
C SER A 75 -9.85 -9.10 -7.55
N LEU A 76 -10.52 -7.96 -7.70
CA LEU A 76 -10.08 -6.70 -7.08
C LEU A 76 -10.17 -6.78 -5.55
N GLU A 77 -11.26 -7.32 -5.01
CA GLU A 77 -11.43 -7.52 -3.56
C GLU A 77 -10.38 -8.48 -2.99
N GLN A 78 -10.09 -9.58 -3.68
CA GLN A 78 -9.03 -10.51 -3.30
C GLN A 78 -7.66 -9.81 -3.26
N SER A 79 -7.39 -8.92 -4.22
CA SER A 79 -6.16 -8.14 -4.25
C SER A 79 -6.08 -7.16 -3.07
N GLN A 80 -7.19 -6.51 -2.70
CA GLN A 80 -7.28 -5.66 -1.51
C GLN A 80 -7.04 -6.45 -0.20
N ASP A 81 -7.58 -7.66 -0.09
CA ASP A 81 -7.33 -8.55 1.06
C ASP A 81 -5.86 -8.96 1.18
N VAL A 82 -5.17 -9.17 0.07
CA VAL A 82 -3.72 -9.40 0.06
C VAL A 82 -2.98 -8.15 0.54
N LEU A 83 -3.33 -6.97 0.02
CA LEU A 83 -2.70 -5.71 0.42
C LEU A 83 -2.91 -5.40 1.91
N LYS A 84 -4.09 -5.69 2.44
CA LYS A 84 -4.40 -5.54 3.87
C LYS A 84 -3.52 -6.42 4.75
N ARG A 85 -3.28 -7.67 4.34
CA ARG A 85 -2.36 -8.58 5.05
C ARG A 85 -0.91 -8.10 4.97
N LEU A 86 -0.48 -7.63 3.80
CA LEU A 86 0.86 -7.06 3.62
C LEU A 86 1.05 -5.81 4.48
N HIS A 87 0.07 -4.91 4.50
CA HIS A 87 0.07 -3.72 5.34
C HIS A 87 0.26 -4.08 6.82
N ALA A 88 -0.53 -5.03 7.35
CA ALA A 88 -0.41 -5.47 8.73
C ALA A 88 0.97 -6.09 9.05
N ASP A 89 1.56 -6.85 8.13
CA ASP A 89 2.91 -7.40 8.27
C ASP A 89 3.97 -6.27 8.30
N PHE A 90 3.87 -5.29 7.40
CA PHE A 90 4.77 -4.14 7.38
C PHE A 90 4.61 -3.23 8.60
N GLU A 91 3.40 -3.00 9.10
CA GLU A 91 3.20 -2.27 10.36
C GLU A 91 3.86 -2.97 11.55
N MET A 92 3.74 -4.30 11.63
CA MET A 92 4.39 -5.08 12.67
C MET A 92 5.92 -4.94 12.58
N ARG A 93 6.48 -5.08 11.38
CA ARG A 93 7.93 -4.94 11.16
C ARG A 93 8.43 -3.53 11.40
N HIS A 94 7.67 -2.51 11.01
CA HIS A 94 7.96 -1.11 11.28
C HIS A 94 8.03 -0.85 12.78
N LYS A 95 7.06 -1.37 13.54
CA LYS A 95 7.07 -1.30 15.01
C LYS A 95 8.29 -2.01 15.60
N CYS A 96 8.61 -3.21 15.13
CA CYS A 96 9.82 -3.91 15.57
C CYS A 96 11.10 -3.13 15.27
N ALA A 97 11.20 -2.47 14.11
CA ALA A 97 12.34 -1.63 13.76
C ALA A 97 12.46 -0.41 14.68
N LYS A 98 11.33 0.20 15.05
CA LYS A 98 11.28 1.33 15.98
C LYS A 98 11.71 0.95 17.41
N ASP A 99 11.36 -0.27 17.83
CA ASP A 99 11.66 -0.78 19.17
C ASP A 99 13.07 -1.44 19.25
N ALA A 100 13.80 -1.56 18.13
CA ALA A 100 15.10 -2.22 18.07
C ALA A 100 16.24 -1.28 18.57
N PRO A 101 16.90 -1.59 19.71
CA PRO A 101 17.90 -0.69 20.32
C PRO A 101 19.18 -0.53 19.48
N GLU A 102 19.47 -1.46 18.59
CA GLU A 102 20.62 -1.41 17.67
C GLU A 102 20.41 -0.43 16.49
N LEU A 103 19.15 -0.14 16.16
CA LEU A 103 18.77 0.80 15.11
C LEU A 103 18.68 2.21 15.69
N LYS A 104 19.25 3.16 14.95
CA LYS A 104 19.13 4.59 15.22
C LYS A 104 18.24 5.22 14.17
N SER A 105 17.66 6.37 14.49
CA SER A 105 16.88 7.17 13.55
C SER A 105 17.65 7.53 12.27
N GLU A 106 18.97 7.74 12.39
CA GLU A 106 19.85 8.05 11.25
C GLU A 106 20.05 6.89 10.28
N ASP A 107 19.68 5.67 10.66
CA ASP A 107 19.79 4.49 9.79
C ASP A 107 18.70 4.46 8.71
N GLY A 108 17.63 5.27 8.83
CA GLY A 108 16.59 5.41 7.79
C GLY A 108 15.67 4.19 7.61
N VAL A 109 15.82 3.13 8.42
CA VAL A 109 14.99 1.91 8.35
C VAL A 109 13.52 2.22 8.71
N GLU A 110 13.29 3.03 9.74
CA GLU A 110 11.94 3.46 10.15
C GLU A 110 11.23 4.17 8.98
N ASP A 111 11.90 5.14 8.37
CA ASP A 111 11.39 5.91 7.24
C ASP A 111 11.09 5.01 6.04
N ALA A 112 12.02 4.12 5.68
CA ALA A 112 11.85 3.19 4.56
C ALA A 112 10.62 2.27 4.73
N TYR A 113 10.35 1.80 5.95
CA TYR A 113 9.12 1.06 6.24
C TYR A 113 7.88 1.94 6.12
N GLY A 114 7.93 3.17 6.63
CA GLY A 114 6.81 4.12 6.53
C GLY A 114 6.44 4.42 5.07
N GLU A 115 7.43 4.62 4.20
CA GLU A 115 7.21 4.85 2.77
C GLU A 115 6.57 3.64 2.06
N VAL A 116 6.96 2.41 2.42
CA VAL A 116 6.33 1.19 1.89
C VAL A 116 4.87 1.10 2.33
N ILE A 117 4.59 1.36 3.61
CA ILE A 117 3.23 1.37 4.15
C ILE A 117 2.36 2.38 3.42
N GLU A 118 2.87 3.60 3.21
CA GLU A 118 2.16 4.64 2.49
C GLU A 118 1.88 4.24 1.02
N SER A 119 2.88 3.66 0.34
CA SER A 119 2.72 3.18 -1.04
C SER A 119 1.69 2.04 -1.16
N LEU A 120 1.67 1.11 -0.18
CA LEU A 120 0.65 0.06 -0.09
C LEU A 120 -0.77 0.62 0.06
N LEU A 121 -0.95 1.64 0.91
CA LEU A 121 -2.24 2.29 1.10
C LEU A 121 -2.70 2.98 -0.19
N ARG A 122 -1.81 3.71 -0.86
CA ARG A 122 -2.11 4.35 -2.15
C ARG A 122 -2.53 3.33 -3.21
N TYR A 123 -1.86 2.18 -3.27
CA TYR A 123 -2.23 1.11 -4.19
C TYR A 123 -3.59 0.46 -3.84
N SER A 124 -3.85 0.23 -2.55
CA SER A 124 -5.17 -0.27 -2.10
C SER A 124 -6.31 0.68 -2.46
N ASP A 125 -6.09 1.99 -2.27
CA ASP A 125 -7.05 3.03 -2.62
C ASP A 125 -7.28 3.12 -4.14
N SER A 126 -6.25 2.92 -4.96
CA SER A 126 -6.44 2.94 -6.41
C SER A 126 -7.20 1.71 -6.92
N LEU A 127 -7.01 0.54 -6.32
CA LEU A 127 -7.87 -0.62 -6.62
C LEU A 127 -9.33 -0.36 -6.26
N GLU A 128 -9.59 0.30 -5.13
CA GLU A 128 -10.95 0.69 -4.75
C GLU A 128 -11.55 1.65 -5.78
N ARG A 129 -10.78 2.65 -6.22
CA ARG A 129 -11.21 3.58 -7.27
C ARG A 129 -11.48 2.87 -8.59
N LEU A 130 -10.66 1.90 -8.98
CA LEU A 130 -10.88 1.11 -10.19
C LEU A 130 -12.19 0.32 -10.10
N LYS A 131 -12.45 -0.31 -8.96
CA LYS A 131 -13.71 -1.01 -8.69
C LYS A 131 -14.90 -0.06 -8.90
N TRP A 132 -14.86 1.13 -8.30
CA TRP A 132 -15.91 2.13 -8.47
C TRP A 132 -16.06 2.60 -9.92
N SER A 133 -14.96 2.90 -10.61
CA SER A 133 -14.99 3.32 -12.02
C SER A 133 -15.64 2.27 -12.92
N VAL A 134 -15.41 0.98 -12.66
CA VAL A 134 -16.03 -0.11 -13.42
C VAL A 134 -17.53 -0.16 -13.16
N LEU A 135 -17.95 -0.12 -11.90
CA LEU A 135 -19.37 -0.17 -11.52
C LEU A 135 -20.13 1.06 -12.06
N GLU A 136 -19.52 2.24 -11.99
CA GLU A 136 -20.06 3.48 -12.56
C GLU A 136 -20.21 3.37 -14.08
N HIS A 137 -19.16 2.91 -14.77
CA HIS A 137 -19.21 2.71 -16.23
C HIS A 137 -20.30 1.71 -16.64
N ASN A 138 -20.42 0.59 -15.93
CA ASN A 138 -21.45 -0.41 -16.24
C ASN A 138 -22.85 0.16 -16.02
N ALA A 139 -23.08 0.87 -14.91
CA ALA A 139 -24.36 1.53 -14.65
C ALA A 139 -24.72 2.56 -15.74
N ASP A 140 -23.75 3.33 -16.22
CA ASP A 140 -23.95 4.29 -17.32
C ASP A 140 -24.30 3.58 -18.65
N MET A 141 -23.69 2.43 -18.91
CA MET A 141 -23.89 1.66 -20.16
C MET A 141 -25.19 0.84 -20.18
N GLU A 142 -25.62 0.31 -19.03
CA GLU A 142 -26.90 -0.39 -18.90
C GLU A 142 -28.08 0.55 -19.12
N GLY A 143 -27.86 1.85 -18.90
CA GLY A 143 -28.85 2.90 -19.07
C GLY A 143 -29.93 2.82 -17.99
N HIS A 144 -30.49 3.96 -17.63
CA HIS A 144 -31.77 3.95 -16.92
C HIS A 144 -32.79 3.30 -17.86
N GLN A 145 -33.27 2.10 -17.54
CA GLN A 145 -34.57 1.66 -18.06
C GLN A 145 -35.52 2.82 -17.79
N GLU A 146 -36.12 3.39 -18.86
CA GLU A 146 -37.14 4.41 -18.67
C GLU A 146 -38.13 3.84 -17.66
N PRO A 147 -38.48 4.57 -16.58
CA PRO A 147 -39.45 4.09 -15.62
C PRO A 147 -40.73 3.79 -16.38
N HIS A 148 -40.96 2.49 -16.63
CA HIS A 148 -42.13 2.03 -17.32
C HIS A 148 -43.28 2.18 -16.34
N LEU A 149 -44.02 3.28 -16.48
CA LEU A 149 -45.23 3.50 -15.70
C LEU A 149 -46.22 2.41 -16.08
N LEU A 150 -46.40 1.44 -15.18
CA LEU A 150 -47.44 0.42 -15.26
C LEU A 150 -48.79 1.13 -15.20
N THR A 151 -49.33 1.49 -16.36
CA THR A 151 -50.55 2.29 -16.46
C THR A 151 -51.74 1.45 -16.88
N THR A 152 -51.50 0.24 -17.39
CA THR A 152 -52.53 -0.70 -17.77
C THR A 152 -52.36 -2.04 -17.07
N ASP A 153 -53.48 -2.75 -16.89
CA ASP A 153 -53.49 -4.10 -16.29
C ASP A 153 -52.61 -5.07 -17.08
N LYS A 154 -52.47 -4.86 -18.40
CA LYS A 154 -51.59 -5.63 -19.26
C LYS A 154 -50.11 -5.41 -18.95
N ASP A 155 -49.70 -4.19 -18.62
CA ASP A 155 -48.30 -3.90 -18.26
C ASP A 155 -47.92 -4.62 -16.95
N ILE A 156 -48.89 -4.81 -16.05
CA ILE A 156 -48.73 -5.55 -14.80
C ILE A 156 -48.58 -7.05 -15.11
N ASP A 157 -49.45 -7.61 -15.97
CA ASP A 157 -49.37 -9.01 -16.38
C ASP A 157 -48.04 -9.33 -17.10
N ASP A 158 -47.62 -8.47 -18.04
CA ASP A 158 -46.36 -8.63 -18.79
C ASP A 158 -45.11 -8.52 -17.87
N LEU A 159 -45.20 -7.82 -16.73
CA LEU A 159 -44.13 -7.75 -15.73
C LEU A 159 -44.01 -9.06 -14.93
N PHE A 160 -45.14 -9.67 -14.55
CA PHE A 160 -45.14 -10.92 -13.79
C PHE A 160 -44.78 -12.14 -14.64
N ASP A 161 -45.03 -12.08 -15.95
CA ASP A 161 -44.64 -13.13 -16.89
C ASP A 161 -43.13 -13.11 -17.25
N ASN A 162 -42.43 -12.01 -16.97
CA ASN A 162 -40.98 -11.84 -17.21
C ASN A 162 -40.11 -11.92 -15.94
N LEU A 163 -40.70 -12.28 -14.79
CA LEU A 163 -40.01 -12.61 -13.52
C LEU A 163 -39.62 -14.10 -13.46
#